data_AF-A0A371R476-F1
#
_entry.id   AF-A0A371R476-F1
#
_cell.length_a   1.000
_cell.length_b   1.000
_cell.length_c   1.000
_cell.angle_alpha   90.00
_cell.angle_beta   90.00
_cell.angle_gamma   90.00
#
_symmetry.space_group_name_H-M   'P 1'
#
loop_
_entity.id
_entity.type
_entity.pdbx_description
1 polymer ?
#
loop_
_entity_poly.entity_id
_entity_poly.type
_entity_poly.pdbx_seq_one_letter_code
_entity_poly.pdbx_strand_id
1 'polypeptide(L)'
;MACVLIESVFEWCQKCRGDGNSITCVAACLNIEGIRGYMEPITVTKEAVEELIGFKVHPMVYEVVVGELNGKTVPKAALGAFAACAFCRALGFRLISRYRILEGGEA
;
A
#
# COMPACT_ATOMS: atom_id res chain seq x y z
N MET A 1 9.20 13.76 9.88
CA MET A 1 8.62 12.60 9.16
C MET A 1 8.72 12.91 7.68
N ALA A 2 9.63 12.24 6.96
CA ALA A 2 9.68 12.36 5.51
C ALA A 2 8.50 11.57 4.94
N CYS A 3 7.38 12.26 4.70
CA CYS A 3 6.31 11.74 3.86
C CYS A 3 6.96 11.39 2.52
N VAL A 4 6.90 10.11 2.15
CA VAL A 4 7.52 9.54 0.96
C VAL A 4 7.26 10.46 -0.24
N LEU A 5 8.31 10.81 -0.99
CA LEU A 5 8.17 11.62 -2.20
C LEU A 5 7.18 10.93 -3.15
N ILE A 6 6.16 11.67 -3.62
CA ILE A 6 5.09 11.14 -4.49
C ILE A 6 5.67 10.46 -5.73
N GLU A 7 6.78 10.97 -6.27
CA GLU A 7 7.51 10.38 -7.39
C GLU A 7 7.99 8.96 -7.08
N SER A 8 8.54 8.74 -5.88
CA SER A 8 8.95 7.40 -5.44
C SER A 8 7.75 6.46 -5.31
N VAL A 9 6.62 6.93 -4.78
CA VAL A 9 5.39 6.12 -4.68
C VAL A 9 4.87 5.73 -6.06
N PHE A 10 4.94 6.66 -7.01
CA PHE A 10 4.53 6.44 -8.40
C PHE A 10 5.43 5.40 -9.09
N GLU A 11 6.75 5.54 -9.00
CA GLU A 11 7.71 4.55 -9.52
C GLU A 11 7.49 3.16 -8.91
N TRP A 12 7.23 3.09 -7.61
CA TRP A 12 6.91 1.83 -6.94
C TRP A 12 5.64 1.20 -7.51
N CYS A 13 4.55 1.97 -7.66
CA CYS A 13 3.34 1.44 -8.27
C CYS A 13 3.58 0.95 -9.71
N GLN A 14 4.33 1.70 -10.52
CA GLN A 14 4.66 1.28 -11.89
C GLN A 14 5.47 -0.02 -11.93
N LYS A 15 6.49 -0.17 -11.07
CA LYS A 15 7.28 -1.41 -10.96
C LYS A 15 6.44 -2.62 -10.52
N CYS A 16 5.33 -2.38 -9.81
CA CYS A 16 4.48 -3.42 -9.28
C CYS A 16 3.35 -3.84 -10.22
N ARG A 17 2.93 -2.99 -11.17
CA ARG A 17 1.89 -3.34 -12.15
C ARG A 17 2.38 -4.51 -13.00
N GLY A 18 1.77 -5.68 -12.81
CA GLY A 18 2.06 -6.91 -13.56
C GLY A 18 2.60 -8.08 -12.73
N ASP A 19 3.25 -7.83 -11.58
CA ASP A 19 3.95 -8.88 -10.80
C ASP A 19 3.90 -8.69 -9.27
N GLY A 20 3.46 -7.54 -8.78
CA GLY A 20 3.70 -7.11 -7.40
C GLY A 20 2.57 -7.40 -6.41
N ASN A 21 2.59 -8.56 -5.73
CA ASN A 21 1.65 -8.89 -4.65
C ASN A 21 2.17 -8.52 -3.23
N SER A 22 3.13 -7.61 -3.12
CA SER A 22 3.66 -7.20 -1.81
C SER A 22 2.82 -6.10 -1.16
N ILE A 23 2.86 -5.99 0.17
CA ILE A 23 2.23 -4.88 0.92
C ILE A 23 2.65 -3.53 0.34
N THR A 24 3.94 -3.35 0.05
CA THR A 24 4.46 -2.10 -0.53
C THR A 24 3.88 -1.80 -1.91
N CYS A 25 3.65 -2.82 -2.74
CA CYS A 25 3.09 -2.64 -4.08
C CYS A 25 1.62 -2.22 -4.04
N VAL A 26 0.80 -2.97 -3.32
CA VAL A 26 -0.64 -2.69 -3.18
C VAL A 26 -0.84 -1.32 -2.55
N ALA A 27 -0.09 -1.03 -1.48
CA ALA A 27 -0.19 0.24 -0.79
C ALA A 27 0.25 1.44 -1.63
N ALA A 28 1.34 1.32 -2.42
CA ALA A 28 1.79 2.39 -3.30
C ALA A 28 0.75 2.71 -4.39
N CYS A 29 0.18 1.69 -5.04
CA CYS A 29 -0.83 1.91 -6.07
C CYS A 29 -2.12 2.50 -5.50
N LEU A 30 -2.60 2.01 -4.36
CA LEU A 30 -3.77 2.59 -3.69
C LEU A 30 -3.55 4.04 -3.24
N ASN A 31 -2.31 4.41 -2.89
CA ASN A 31 -1.99 5.80 -2.56
C ASN A 31 -2.17 6.71 -3.79
N ILE A 32 -1.66 6.31 -4.96
CA ILE A 32 -1.81 7.05 -6.21
C ILE A 32 -3.28 7.16 -6.63
N GLU A 33 -4.00 6.06 -6.63
CA GLU A 33 -5.42 6.05 -7.02
C GLU A 33 -6.30 6.81 -6.01
N GLY A 34 -5.92 6.78 -4.74
CA GLY A 34 -6.53 7.58 -3.68
C GLY A 34 -6.39 9.08 -3.91
N ILE A 35 -5.21 9.53 -4.35
CA ILE A 35 -4.95 10.95 -4.70
C ILE A 35 -5.73 11.36 -5.95
N ARG A 36 -5.75 10.50 -6.98
CA ARG A 36 -6.43 10.78 -8.26
C ARG A 36 -7.93 10.97 -8.10
N GLY A 37 -8.56 10.12 -7.29
CA GLY A 37 -10.00 10.16 -7.08
C GLY A 37 -10.45 10.95 -5.85
N TYR A 38 -9.54 11.35 -4.95
CA TYR A 38 -9.75 12.15 -3.73
C TYR A 38 -11.12 12.01 -3.03
N MET A 39 -12.15 12.78 -3.45
CA MET A 39 -13.50 12.77 -2.85
C MET A 39 -14.49 11.79 -3.48
N GLU A 40 -14.13 11.13 -4.58
CA GLU A 40 -14.94 10.09 -5.20
C GLU A 40 -15.16 8.94 -4.20
N PRO A 41 -16.41 8.49 -4.01
CA PRO A 41 -16.70 7.39 -3.12
C PRO A 41 -16.28 6.06 -3.73
N ILE A 42 -15.80 5.14 -2.89
CA ILE A 42 -15.54 3.75 -3.25
C ILE A 42 -16.01 2.85 -2.11
N THR A 43 -16.72 1.78 -2.45
CA THR A 43 -17.00 0.68 -1.52
C THR A 43 -15.79 -0.23 -1.48
N VAL A 44 -15.11 -0.30 -0.34
CA VAL A 44 -13.85 -1.03 -0.23
C VAL A 44 -14.15 -2.52 -0.17
N THR A 45 -13.91 -3.22 -1.27
CA THR A 45 -13.96 -4.68 -1.33
C THR A 45 -12.70 -5.22 -2.00
N LYS A 46 -12.52 -6.54 -1.87
CA LYS A 46 -11.72 -7.41 -2.74
C LYS A 46 -11.53 -6.83 -4.15
N GLU A 47 -12.64 -6.90 -4.85
CA GLU A 47 -12.78 -6.75 -6.27
C GLU A 47 -12.59 -5.28 -6.66
N ALA A 48 -13.14 -4.35 -5.88
CA ALA A 48 -12.99 -2.92 -6.12
C ALA A 48 -11.52 -2.47 -5.97
N VAL A 49 -10.78 -3.04 -5.02
CA VAL A 49 -9.35 -2.76 -4.85
C VAL A 49 -8.55 -3.33 -6.02
N GLU A 50 -8.81 -4.59 -6.42
CA GLU A 50 -8.16 -5.23 -7.56
C GLU A 50 -8.42 -4.50 -8.88
N GLU A 51 -9.66 -4.03 -9.10
CA GLU A 51 -10.05 -3.22 -10.25
C GLU A 51 -9.33 -1.88 -10.26
N LEU A 52 -9.27 -1.20 -9.11
CA LEU A 52 -8.65 0.13 -8.99
C LEU A 52 -7.15 0.08 -9.29
N ILE A 53 -6.43 -0.95 -8.82
CA ILE A 53 -4.98 -1.06 -9.00
C ILE A 53 -4.59 -1.86 -10.27
N GLY A 54 -5.52 -2.59 -10.87
CA GLY A 54 -5.34 -3.32 -12.11
C GLY A 54 -4.60 -4.66 -11.98
N PHE A 55 -4.57 -5.28 -10.79
CA PHE A 55 -3.99 -6.60 -10.57
C PHE A 55 -4.58 -7.31 -9.35
N LYS A 56 -4.45 -8.65 -9.31
CA LYS A 56 -4.99 -9.49 -8.23
C LYS A 56 -4.20 -9.33 -6.93
N VAL A 57 -4.91 -9.28 -5.81
CA VAL A 57 -4.34 -9.09 -4.47
C VAL A 57 -4.50 -10.36 -3.63
N HIS A 58 -3.39 -10.79 -3.02
CA HIS A 58 -3.42 -11.90 -2.07
C HIS A 58 -4.27 -11.53 -0.84
N PRO A 59 -5.16 -12.40 -0.34
CA PRO A 59 -6.06 -12.08 0.78
C PRO A 59 -5.35 -11.51 2.02
N MET A 60 -4.21 -12.09 2.42
CA MET A 60 -3.46 -11.56 3.57
C MET A 60 -2.94 -10.13 3.36
N VAL A 61 -2.59 -9.77 2.12
CA VAL A 61 -2.08 -8.42 1.81
C VAL A 61 -3.24 -7.43 1.78
N TYR A 62 -4.39 -7.85 1.25
CA TYR A 62 -5.62 -7.08 1.32
C TYR A 62 -5.99 -6.73 2.78
N GLU A 63 -6.03 -7.74 3.65
CA GLU A 63 -6.36 -7.55 5.08
C GLU A 63 -5.40 -6.57 5.77
N VAL A 64 -4.10 -6.70 5.50
CA VAL A 64 -3.07 -5.82 6.11
C VAL A 64 -3.18 -4.38 5.61
N VAL A 65 -3.53 -4.17 4.34
CA VAL A 65 -3.48 -2.84 3.72
C VAL A 65 -4.76 -2.06 3.98
N VAL A 66 -5.93 -2.71 3.87
CA VAL A 66 -7.25 -2.05 3.92
C VAL A 66 -8.36 -2.88 4.59
N GLY A 67 -8.04 -4.00 5.25
CA GLY A 67 -9.05 -4.90 5.84
C GLY A 67 -10.04 -4.23 6.79
N GLU A 68 -9.60 -3.23 7.58
CA GLU A 68 -10.47 -2.46 8.48
C GLU A 68 -11.55 -1.63 7.76
N LEU A 69 -11.35 -1.35 6.48
CA LEU A 69 -12.28 -0.62 5.64
C LEU A 69 -13.20 -1.55 4.84
N ASN A 70 -12.98 -2.87 4.87
CA ASN A 70 -13.74 -3.83 4.07
C ASN A 70 -15.26 -3.70 4.28
N GLY A 71 -16.00 -3.58 3.18
CA GLY A 71 -17.44 -3.37 3.14
C GLY A 71 -17.91 -1.93 3.42
N LYS A 72 -17.01 -1.00 3.75
CA LYS A 72 -17.37 0.41 3.99
C LYS A 72 -17.24 1.22 2.70
N THR A 73 -18.13 2.18 2.51
CA THR A 73 -17.99 3.21 1.47
C THR A 73 -17.25 4.41 2.05
N VAL A 74 -16.10 4.74 1.49
CA VAL A 74 -15.25 5.86 1.94
C VAL A 74 -14.81 6.70 0.73
N PRO A 75 -14.39 7.96 0.94
CA PRO A 75 -13.68 8.70 -0.09
C PRO A 75 -12.37 7.99 -0.47
N LYS A 76 -12.01 7.96 -1.76
CA LYS A 76 -10.75 7.37 -2.24
C LYS A 76 -9.51 7.94 -1.54
N ALA A 77 -9.52 9.20 -1.11
CA ALA A 77 -8.46 9.79 -0.30
C ALA A 77 -8.23 9.05 1.02
N ALA A 78 -9.31 8.62 1.69
CA ALA A 78 -9.22 7.88 2.95
C ALA A 78 -8.61 6.49 2.74
N LEU A 79 -9.00 5.82 1.64
CA LEU A 79 -8.40 4.56 1.20
C LEU A 79 -6.89 4.72 0.95
N GLY A 80 -6.50 5.76 0.20
CA GLY A 80 -5.10 6.06 -0.09
C GLY A 80 -4.27 6.41 1.15
N ALA A 81 -4.87 7.10 2.13
CA ALA A 81 -4.23 7.41 3.41
C ALA A 81 -4.01 6.15 4.28
N PHE A 82 -5.00 5.25 4.34
CA PHE A 82 -4.85 3.96 5.02
C PHE A 82 -3.73 3.13 4.40
N ALA A 83 -3.70 3.07 3.07
CA ALA A 83 -2.64 2.42 2.32
C ALA A 83 -1.26 3.05 2.61
N ALA A 84 -1.17 4.39 2.72
CA ALA A 84 0.08 5.08 3.08
C ALA A 84 0.63 4.61 4.43
N CYS A 85 -0.24 4.45 5.44
CA CYS A 85 0.14 3.95 6.75
C CYS A 85 0.70 2.53 6.67
N ALA A 86 0.05 1.65 5.89
CA ALA A 86 0.54 0.29 5.64
C ALA A 86 1.90 0.28 4.93
N PHE A 87 2.11 1.18 3.96
CA PHE A 87 3.38 1.36 3.25
C PHE A 87 4.51 1.78 4.20
N CYS A 88 4.27 2.80 5.03
CA CYS A 88 5.23 3.28 6.02
C CYS A 88 5.59 2.18 7.04
N ARG A 89 4.61 1.41 7.51
CA ARG A 89 4.84 0.28 8.42
C ARG A 89 5.72 -0.79 7.75
N ALA A 90 5.41 -1.16 6.50
CA ALA A 90 6.17 -2.16 5.76
C ALA A 90 7.63 -1.72 5.51
N LEU A 91 7.86 -0.45 5.17
CA LEU A 91 9.21 0.11 5.02
C LEU A 91 9.97 0.20 6.35
N GLY A 92 9.28 0.59 7.43
CA GLY A 92 9.86 0.62 8.78
C GLY A 92 10.34 -0.75 9.25
N PHE A 93 9.55 -1.81 9.03
CA PHE A 93 9.99 -3.18 9.29
C PHE A 93 11.21 -3.58 8.44
N ARG A 94 11.24 -3.19 7.16
CA ARG A 94 12.34 -3.53 6.26
C ARG A 94 13.65 -2.84 6.64
N LEU A 95 13.58 -1.60 7.13
CA LEU A 95 14.72 -0.86 7.67
C LEU A 95 15.19 -1.51 8.99
N ILE A 96 14.30 -1.77 9.94
CA ILE A 96 14.65 -2.40 11.22
C ILE A 96 15.26 -3.80 10.99
N SER A 97 14.71 -4.61 10.09
CA SER A 97 15.29 -5.92 9.75
C SER A 97 16.67 -5.80 9.10
N ARG A 98 16.92 -4.79 8.25
CA ARG A 98 18.26 -4.54 7.71
C ARG A 98 19.25 -4.09 8.79
N TYR A 99 18.84 -3.22 9.71
CA TYR A 99 19.70 -2.79 10.83
C TYR A 99 19.99 -3.95 11.79
N ARG A 100 19.01 -4.80 12.11
CA ARG A 100 19.23 -5.98 12.97
C ARG A 100 20.17 -7.02 12.35
N ILE A 101 20.20 -7.15 11.02
CA ILE A 101 21.18 -8.00 10.32
C ILE A 101 22.58 -7.37 10.37
N LEU A 102 22.68 -6.03 10.32
CA LEU A 102 23.96 -5.32 10.41
C LEU A 102 24.51 -5.25 11.85
N GLU A 103 23.65 -5.28 12.86
CA GLU A 103 24.03 -5.35 14.29
C GLU A 103 24.23 -6.78 14.81
N GLY A 104 23.90 -7.80 14.02
CA GLY A 104 23.84 -9.20 14.43
C GLY A 104 24.67 -10.15 13.55
N GLY A 105 25.86 -9.71 13.13
CA GLY A 105 26.76 -10.48 12.28
C GLY A 105 28.19 -10.54 12.82
N GLU A 106 28.36 -11.04 14.05
CA GLU A 106 29.44 -11.96 14.48
C GLU A 106 29.30 -12.26 15.98
N ALA A 107 28.89 -13.49 16.29
CA ALA A 107 29.40 -14.32 17.39
C ALA A 107 28.93 -15.77 17.15
#